data_AF-A0A1F4QR16-F1
#
_entry.id   AF-A0A1F4QR16-F1
#
_cell.length_a   1.000
_cell.length_b   1.000
_cell.length_c   1.000
_cell.angle_alpha   90.00
_cell.angle_beta   90.00
_cell.angle_gamma   90.00
#
_symmetry.space_group_name_H-M   'P 1'
#
loop_
_entity.id
_entity.type
_entity.pdbx_description
1 polymer ?
#
loop_
_entity_poly.entity_id
_entity_poly.type
_entity_poly.pdbx_seq_one_letter_code
_entity_poly.pdbx_strand_id
1 'polypeptide(L)'
;MRELSLHILDLLMNSIEANASRVILCIRESEKENRLQFIVRDNGKGMSAEMIELALDPFVTSRKTRSVGMGLALLRQVASQCGGDVELTSAIGKGTQVSVTMELNHINRMPLGNCAVTLVNTMIGNLDVHFYYLHKTDSGLFRFDSFWL
;
A
#
# COMPACT_ATOMS: atom_id res chain seq x y z
N MET A 1 -2.53 -14.79 -12.24
CA MET A 1 -2.45 -14.90 -10.76
C MET A 1 -2.65 -13.50 -10.20
N ARG A 2 -3.43 -13.30 -9.14
CA ARG A 2 -3.55 -11.96 -8.51
C ARG A 2 -2.32 -11.73 -7.63
N GLU A 3 -1.72 -10.54 -7.69
CA GLU A 3 -0.49 -10.18 -6.98
C GLU A 3 -0.74 -9.05 -5.97
N LEU A 4 0.03 -9.00 -4.88
CA LEU A 4 -0.01 -7.90 -3.91
C LEU A 4 0.46 -6.57 -4.52
N SER A 5 1.33 -6.62 -5.54
CA SER A 5 1.78 -5.47 -6.34
C SER A 5 0.60 -4.63 -6.88
N LEU A 6 -0.53 -5.26 -7.21
CA LEU A 6 -1.74 -4.56 -7.69
C LEU A 6 -2.47 -3.83 -6.57
N HIS A 7 -2.49 -4.40 -5.36
CA HIS A 7 -3.03 -3.69 -4.18
C HIS A 7 -2.13 -2.52 -3.79
N ILE A 8 -0.81 -2.71 -3.88
CA ILE A 8 0.16 -1.61 -3.70
C ILE A 8 -0.09 -0.50 -4.72
N LEU A 9 -0.31 -0.83 -6.00
CA LEU A 9 -0.66 0.14 -7.02
C LEU A 9 -1.91 0.95 -6.63
N ASP A 10 -2.97 0.29 -6.19
CA ASP A 10 -4.20 0.97 -5.75
C ASP A 10 -3.94 1.95 -4.60
N LEU A 11 -3.09 1.58 -3.63
CA LEU A 11 -2.71 2.47 -2.53
C LEU A 11 -1.86 3.65 -3.01
N LEU A 12 -0.90 3.42 -3.90
CA LEU A 12 -0.10 4.50 -4.49
C LEU A 12 -1.01 5.47 -5.25
N MET A 13 -1.95 4.97 -6.05
CA MET A 13 -2.91 5.80 -6.78
C MET A 13 -3.81 6.61 -5.84
N ASN A 14 -4.26 6.03 -4.71
CA ASN A 14 -5.02 6.78 -3.70
C ASN A 14 -4.22 7.94 -3.13
N SER A 15 -2.91 7.76 -2.91
CA SER A 15 -2.03 8.84 -2.44
C SER A 15 -1.91 9.97 -3.48
N ILE A 16 -1.83 9.64 -4.76
CA ILE A 16 -1.83 10.63 -5.86
C ILE A 16 -3.16 11.38 -5.92
N GLU A 17 -4.29 10.66 -5.89
CA GLU A 17 -5.64 11.27 -5.85
C GLU A 17 -5.87 12.14 -4.60
N ALA A 18 -5.12 11.88 -3.52
CA ALA A 18 -5.10 12.68 -2.31
C ALA A 18 -4.21 13.95 -2.42
N ASN A 19 -3.63 14.23 -3.58
CA ASN A 19 -2.68 15.33 -3.84
C ASN A 19 -1.43 15.25 -2.94
N ALA A 20 -0.90 14.04 -2.72
CA ALA A 20 0.36 13.88 -2.03
C ALA A 20 1.52 14.36 -2.91
N SER A 21 2.43 15.14 -2.34
CA SER A 21 3.71 15.48 -2.98
C SER A 21 4.83 14.51 -2.61
N ARG A 22 4.61 13.64 -1.62
CA ARG A 22 5.54 12.61 -1.20
C ARG A 22 4.81 11.32 -0.85
N VAL A 23 5.29 10.21 -1.41
CA VAL A 23 4.78 8.86 -1.17
C VAL A 23 5.93 7.92 -0.80
N ILE A 24 5.73 7.14 0.25
CA ILE A 24 6.70 6.22 0.84
C ILE A 24 6.12 4.81 0.75
N LEU A 25 6.82 3.91 0.06
CA LEU A 25 6.52 2.48 0.05
C LEU A 25 7.64 1.73 0.80
N CYS A 26 7.29 1.09 1.91
CA CYS A 26 8.19 0.19 2.62
C CYS A 26 7.68 -1.24 2.51
N ILE A 27 8.54 -2.18 2.12
CA ILE A 27 8.28 -3.62 2.12
C ILE A 27 9.30 -4.28 3.04
N ARG A 28 8.82 -5.19 3.89
CA ARG A 28 9.64 -6.00 4.78
C ARG A 28 9.22 -7.45 4.66
N GLU A 29 10.17 -8.31 4.36
CA GLU A 29 10.02 -9.76 4.33
C GLU A 29 10.97 -10.37 5.35
N SER A 30 10.46 -11.22 6.23
CA SER A 30 11.28 -12.02 7.13
C SER A 30 10.78 -13.46 7.13
N GLU A 31 11.63 -14.36 6.65
CA GLU A 31 11.40 -15.80 6.76
C GLU A 31 11.53 -16.25 8.21
N LYS A 32 12.46 -15.63 8.97
CA LYS A 32 12.65 -15.92 10.40
C LYS A 32 11.42 -15.61 11.24
N GLU A 33 10.75 -14.48 10.97
CA GLU A 33 9.50 -14.09 11.66
C GLU A 33 8.24 -14.62 10.97
N ASN A 34 8.38 -15.35 9.85
CA ASN A 34 7.30 -15.72 8.96
C ASN A 34 6.35 -14.55 8.62
N ARG A 35 6.91 -13.38 8.28
CA ARG A 35 6.14 -12.15 8.17
C ARG A 35 6.44 -11.38 6.91
N LEU A 36 5.38 -11.02 6.19
CA LEU A 36 5.37 -9.98 5.16
C LEU A 36 4.67 -8.74 5.72
N GLN A 37 5.31 -7.59 5.57
CA GLN A 37 4.70 -6.30 5.83
C GLN A 37 4.94 -5.37 4.64
N PHE A 38 3.91 -4.63 4.22
CA PHE A 38 4.12 -3.45 3.39
C PHE A 38 3.36 -2.26 3.94
N ILE A 39 3.97 -1.08 3.81
CA ILE A 39 3.45 0.19 4.30
C ILE A 39 3.47 1.17 3.15
N VAL A 40 2.32 1.79 2.86
CA VAL A 40 2.22 2.96 1.99
C VAL A 40 1.88 4.15 2.88
N ARG A 41 2.73 5.17 2.84
CA ARG A 41 2.53 6.42 3.56
C ARG A 41 2.63 7.60 2.61
N ASP A 42 1.72 8.54 2.73
CA ASP A 42 1.71 9.78 1.97
C ASP A 42 1.56 11.01 2.86
N ASN A 43 1.74 12.18 2.26
CA ASN A 43 1.50 13.49 2.87
C ASN A 43 0.32 14.24 2.21
N GLY A 44 -0.64 13.51 1.63
CA GLY A 44 -1.78 14.10 0.95
C GLY A 44 -2.77 14.77 1.91
N LYS A 45 -3.97 15.07 1.39
CA LYS A 45 -5.03 15.75 2.15
C LYS A 45 -5.52 15.01 3.41
N GLY A 46 -5.25 13.71 3.52
CA GLY A 46 -5.72 12.86 4.61
C GLY A 46 -7.24 12.65 4.62
N MET A 47 -7.74 12.00 5.68
CA MET A 47 -9.14 11.63 5.86
C MET A 47 -9.66 12.07 7.23
N SER A 48 -10.97 12.32 7.33
CA SER A 48 -11.66 12.49 8.61
C SER A 48 -11.89 11.13 9.28
N ALA A 49 -12.25 11.12 10.57
CA ALA A 49 -12.53 9.88 11.29
C ALA A 49 -13.67 9.07 10.63
N GLU A 50 -14.72 9.76 10.18
CA GLU A 50 -15.87 9.15 9.50
C GLU A 50 -15.45 8.52 8.17
N MET A 51 -14.58 9.20 7.41
CA MET A 51 -14.05 8.67 6.15
C MET A 51 -13.12 7.46 6.37
N ILE A 52 -12.37 7.43 7.48
CA ILE A 52 -11.53 6.27 7.85
C ILE A 52 -12.40 5.04 8.11
N GLU A 53 -13.49 5.20 8.87
CA GLU A 53 -14.45 4.12 9.12
C GLU A 53 -15.06 3.60 7.82
N LEU A 54 -15.50 4.51 6.95
CA LEU A 54 -16.06 4.17 5.64
C LEU A 54 -15.04 3.51 4.70
N ALA A 55 -13.77 3.93 4.75
CA ALA A 55 -12.71 3.37 3.90
C ALA A 55 -12.39 1.90 4.24
N LEU A 56 -12.64 1.48 5.48
CA LEU A 56 -12.47 0.10 5.95
C LEU A 56 -13.75 -0.74 5.85
N ASP A 57 -14.89 -0.12 5.52
CA ASP A 57 -16.17 -0.81 5.39
C ASP A 57 -16.24 -1.57 4.04
N PRO A 58 -16.46 -2.90 4.05
CA PRO A 58 -16.55 -3.71 2.83
C PRO A 58 -17.75 -3.39 1.94
N PHE A 59 -18.74 -2.65 2.43
CA PHE A 59 -19.96 -2.30 1.70
C PHE A 59 -19.94 -0.86 1.16
N VAL A 60 -18.89 -0.09 1.45
CA VAL A 60 -18.78 1.32 1.02
C VAL A 60 -17.62 1.49 0.04
N THR A 61 -17.89 2.04 -1.14
CA THR A 61 -16.87 2.44 -2.12
C THR A 61 -17.11 3.86 -2.60
N SER A 62 -16.03 4.63 -2.71
CA SER A 62 -16.05 5.99 -3.28
C SER A 62 -15.88 6.02 -4.80
N ARG A 63 -15.51 4.90 -5.45
CA ARG A 63 -15.23 4.84 -6.91
C ARG A 63 -16.47 4.39 -7.69
N LYS A 64 -16.90 5.20 -8.68
CA LYS A 64 -18.05 4.91 -9.59
C LYS A 64 -17.69 4.14 -10.87
N THR A 65 -16.40 4.02 -11.22
CA THR A 65 -15.97 3.69 -12.60
C THR A 65 -15.11 2.44 -12.76
N ARG A 66 -14.70 1.77 -11.68
CA ARG A 66 -13.93 0.51 -11.75
C ARG A 66 -14.66 -0.62 -11.04
N SER A 67 -15.02 -1.67 -11.79
CA SER A 67 -15.67 -2.88 -11.26
C SER A 67 -14.72 -3.84 -10.53
N VAL A 68 -13.40 -3.59 -10.56
CA VAL A 68 -12.40 -4.38 -9.84
C VAL A 68 -11.33 -3.44 -9.27
N GLY A 69 -11.72 -2.64 -8.29
CA GLY A 69 -10.80 -2.00 -7.34
C GLY A 69 -11.06 -2.64 -5.99
N MET A 70 -10.20 -3.59 -5.60
CA MET A 70 -10.33 -4.34 -4.36
C MET A 70 -9.91 -3.41 -3.21
N GLY A 71 -10.81 -2.52 -2.79
CA GLY A 71 -10.54 -1.46 -1.81
C GLY A 71 -9.92 -1.95 -0.50
N LEU A 72 -9.55 -1.01 0.38
CA LEU A 72 -8.90 -1.30 1.67
C LEU A 72 -9.60 -2.40 2.47
N ALA A 73 -10.94 -2.47 2.43
CA ALA A 73 -11.71 -3.52 3.07
C ALA A 73 -11.43 -4.94 2.54
N LEU A 74 -11.29 -5.13 1.23
CA LEU A 74 -10.94 -6.42 0.65
C LEU A 74 -9.48 -6.77 0.90
N LEU A 75 -8.58 -5.78 0.85
CA LEU A 75 -7.19 -5.97 1.25
C LEU A 75 -7.10 -6.42 2.72
N ARG A 76 -7.92 -5.85 3.60
CA ARG A 76 -8.04 -6.26 4.99
C ARG A 76 -8.53 -7.69 5.13
N GLN A 77 -9.59 -8.06 4.43
CA GLN A 77 -10.08 -9.43 4.44
C GLN A 77 -9.00 -10.44 3.99
N VAL A 78 -8.27 -10.14 2.91
CA VAL A 78 -7.19 -11.00 2.41
C VAL A 78 -6.04 -11.08 3.41
N ALA A 79 -5.66 -9.97 4.06
CA ALA A 79 -4.65 -9.94 5.10
C ALA A 79 -5.06 -10.80 6.32
N SER A 80 -6.29 -10.63 6.82
CA SER A 80 -6.83 -11.41 7.93
C SER A 80 -6.92 -12.90 7.62
N GLN A 81 -7.27 -13.27 6.38
CA GLN A 81 -7.27 -14.66 5.93
C GLN A 81 -5.86 -15.27 5.80
N CYS A 82 -4.81 -14.46 5.83
CA CYS A 82 -3.41 -14.90 5.79
C CYS A 82 -2.65 -14.53 7.07
N GLY A 83 -3.32 -14.55 8.22
CA GLY A 83 -2.67 -14.39 9.53
C GLY A 83 -2.17 -12.98 9.86
N GLY A 84 -2.71 -11.94 9.22
CA GLY A 84 -2.36 -10.55 9.53
C GLY A 84 -3.56 -9.59 9.54
N ASP A 85 -3.30 -8.30 9.33
CA ASP A 85 -4.33 -7.26 9.33
C ASP A 85 -3.89 -6.04 8.51
N VAL A 86 -4.84 -5.13 8.27
CA VAL A 86 -4.62 -3.81 7.69
C VAL A 86 -4.92 -2.73 8.74
N GLU A 87 -3.91 -1.93 9.05
CA GLU A 87 -4.03 -0.75 9.89
C GLU A 87 -4.05 0.51 9.01
N LEU A 88 -5.05 1.36 9.22
CA LEU A 88 -5.19 2.65 8.54
C LEU A 88 -5.09 3.78 9.57
N THR A 89 -4.17 4.70 9.33
CA THR A 89 -4.02 5.93 10.12
C THR A 89 -4.03 7.13 9.18
N SER A 90 -4.87 8.11 9.45
CA SER A 90 -4.99 9.31 8.62
C SER A 90 -5.54 10.45 9.44
N ALA A 91 -5.20 11.68 9.06
CA ALA A 91 -5.84 12.88 9.60
C ALA A 91 -5.82 13.98 8.54
N ILE A 92 -6.86 14.82 8.53
CA ILE A 92 -6.97 15.95 7.59
C ILE A 92 -5.71 16.83 7.66
N GLY A 93 -5.07 17.03 6.51
CA GLY A 93 -3.84 17.81 6.34
C GLY A 93 -2.56 17.13 6.83
N LYS A 94 -2.61 15.86 7.27
CA LYS A 94 -1.43 15.10 7.74
C LYS A 94 -1.02 13.95 6.82
N GLY A 95 -1.84 13.62 5.82
CA GLY A 95 -1.66 12.47 4.95
C GLY A 95 -2.24 11.19 5.52
N THR A 96 -1.91 10.08 4.87
CA THR A 96 -2.43 8.75 5.18
C THR A 96 -1.29 7.74 5.29
N GLN A 97 -1.42 6.77 6.19
CA GLN A 97 -0.57 5.60 6.25
C GLN A 97 -1.43 4.34 6.35
N VAL A 98 -1.18 3.41 5.43
CA VAL A 98 -1.76 2.06 5.39
C VAL A 98 -0.63 1.07 5.66
N SER A 99 -0.78 0.25 6.69
CA SER A 99 0.16 -0.82 7.04
C SER A 99 -0.55 -2.15 6.89
N VAL A 100 0.00 -3.04 6.07
CA VAL A 100 -0.56 -4.36 5.80
C VAL A 100 0.43 -5.40 6.28
N THR A 101 -0.07 -6.39 7.00
CA THR A 101 0.73 -7.51 7.52
C THR A 101 0.09 -8.82 7.11
N MET A 102 0.92 -9.84 6.85
CA MET A 102 0.50 -11.20 6.50
C MET A 102 1.60 -12.18 6.93
N GLU A 103 1.25 -13.44 7.10
CA GLU A 103 2.21 -14.54 7.21
C GLU A 103 2.90 -14.78 5.85
N LEU A 104 4.23 -14.82 5.83
CA LEU A 104 5.01 -14.89 4.59
C LEU A 104 4.81 -16.22 3.84
N ASN A 105 4.70 -17.32 4.55
CA ASN A 105 4.58 -18.67 3.99
C ASN A 105 3.13 -19.17 3.86
N HIS A 106 2.13 -18.33 4.13
CA HIS A 106 0.74 -18.76 4.14
C HIS A 106 0.28 -19.24 2.75
N ILE A 107 -0.38 -20.40 2.69
CA ILE A 107 -0.72 -21.08 1.42
C ILE A 107 -1.62 -20.26 0.50
N ASN A 108 -2.50 -19.44 1.09
CA ASN A 108 -3.43 -18.59 0.36
C ASN A 108 -2.90 -17.17 0.12
N ARG A 109 -1.66 -16.87 0.56
CA ARG A 109 -1.07 -15.55 0.34
C ARG A 109 -0.82 -15.36 -1.15
N MET A 110 -1.28 -14.23 -1.69
CA MET A 110 -0.94 -13.81 -3.04
C MET A 110 0.58 -13.55 -3.14
N PRO A 111 1.23 -13.87 -4.27
CA PRO A 111 2.62 -13.49 -4.48
C PRO A 111 2.79 -11.97 -4.37
N LEU A 112 3.95 -11.53 -3.90
CA LEU A 112 4.26 -10.11 -3.78
C LEU A 112 4.17 -9.41 -5.16
N GLY A 113 4.60 -10.09 -6.21
CA GLY A 113 4.64 -9.53 -7.56
C GLY A 113 5.77 -8.52 -7.75
N ASN A 114 5.78 -7.83 -8.88
CA ASN A 114 6.85 -6.90 -9.22
C ASN A 114 6.58 -5.48 -8.68
N CYS A 115 6.88 -5.27 -7.40
CA CYS A 115 6.68 -3.98 -6.73
C CYS A 115 7.54 -2.86 -7.32
N ALA A 116 8.75 -3.17 -7.81
CA ALA A 116 9.63 -2.18 -8.41
C ALA A 116 9.04 -1.64 -9.72
N VAL A 117 8.53 -2.51 -10.59
CA VAL A 117 7.86 -2.08 -11.84
C VAL A 117 6.58 -1.30 -11.53
N THR A 118 5.79 -1.74 -10.56
CA THR A 118 4.61 -0.98 -10.11
C THR A 118 4.99 0.44 -9.68
N LEU A 119 6.02 0.58 -8.85
CA LEU A 119 6.49 1.88 -8.39
C LEU A 119 6.96 2.76 -9.55
N VAL A 120 7.81 2.22 -10.43
CA VAL A 120 8.36 2.97 -11.59
C VAL A 120 7.25 3.41 -12.53
N ASN A 121 6.28 2.55 -12.84
CA ASN A 121 5.15 2.90 -13.70
C ASN A 121 4.31 4.02 -13.09
N THR A 122 4.06 3.99 -11.78
CA THR A 122 3.35 5.07 -11.08
C THR A 122 4.16 6.37 -11.12
N MET A 123 5.48 6.30 -10.91
CA MET A 123 6.36 7.47 -10.92
C MET A 123 6.40 8.16 -12.29
N ILE A 124 6.51 7.40 -13.38
CA ILE A 124 6.55 7.95 -14.75
C ILE A 124 5.30 8.80 -15.05
N GLY A 125 4.14 8.43 -14.51
CA GLY A 125 2.89 9.18 -14.68
C GLY A 125 2.73 10.39 -13.74
N ASN A 126 3.59 10.54 -12.73
CA ASN A 126 3.43 11.50 -11.63
C ASN A 126 4.81 12.08 -11.24
N LEU A 127 5.47 12.74 -12.18
CA LEU A 127 6.84 13.26 -12.04
C LEU A 127 6.99 14.38 -10.99
N ASP A 128 5.88 14.99 -10.60
CA ASP A 128 5.80 16.02 -9.54
C ASP A 128 5.73 15.44 -8.13
N VAL A 129 5.64 14.12 -8.00
CA VAL A 129 5.54 13.42 -6.71
C VAL A 129 6.85 12.73 -6.36
N HIS A 130 7.33 13.00 -5.14
CA HIS A 130 8.51 12.35 -4.59
C HIS A 130 8.19 10.95 -4.05
N PHE A 131 8.73 9.93 -4.70
CA PHE A 131 8.67 8.54 -4.25
C PHE A 131 9.92 8.12 -3.49
N TYR A 132 9.71 7.49 -2.33
CA TYR A 132 10.74 6.78 -1.58
C TYR A 132 10.34 5.31 -1.43
N TYR A 133 11.27 4.40 -1.72
CA TYR A 133 11.06 2.97 -1.64
C TYR A 133 12.13 2.28 -0.81
N LEU A 134 11.68 1.40 0.07
CA LEU A 134 12.52 0.58 0.95
C LEU A 134 12.06 -0.86 0.85
N HIS A 135 12.95 -1.79 0.53
CA HIS A 135 12.67 -3.22 0.58
C HIS A 135 13.70 -3.91 1.46
N LYS A 136 13.27 -4.41 2.61
CA LYS A 136 14.10 -5.16 3.55
C LYS A 136 13.76 -6.64 3.49
N THR A 137 14.79 -7.48 3.41
CA THR A 137 14.70 -8.93 3.60
C THR A 137 15.58 -9.36 4.76
N ASP A 138 15.57 -10.64 5.14
CA ASP A 138 16.55 -11.19 6.09
C ASP A 138 18.00 -11.11 5.58
N SER A 139 18.20 -11.01 4.26
CA SER A 139 19.50 -11.01 3.59
C SER A 139 20.03 -9.62 3.23
N GLY A 140 19.20 -8.58 3.26
CA GLY A 140 19.66 -7.26 2.84
C GLY A 140 18.60 -6.17 2.84
N LEU A 141 19.01 -5.02 2.32
CA LEU A 141 18.21 -3.81 2.25
C LEU A 141 18.42 -3.12 0.91
N PHE A 142 17.34 -2.93 0.17
CA PHE A 142 17.30 -2.06 -1.00
C PHE A 142 16.61 -0.75 -0.66
N ARG A 143 17.14 0.36 -1.19
CA ARG A 143 16.59 1.71 -1.05
C ARG A 143 16.60 2.40 -2.40
N PHE A 144 15.52 3.09 -2.70
CA PHE A 144 15.40 3.98 -3.84
C PHE A 144 14.73 5.27 -3.40
N ASP A 145 15.27 6.39 -3.86
CA ASP A 145 14.78 7.71 -3.54
C ASP A 145 14.78 8.54 -4.83
N SER A 146 13.60 8.93 -5.29
CA SER A 146 13.43 9.71 -6.52
C SER A 146 13.76 11.19 -6.38
N PHE A 147 14.09 11.68 -5.17
CA PHE A 147 14.55 13.07 -5.00
C PHE A 147 15.82 13.39 -5.80
N TRP A 148 16.57 12.36 -6.15
CA TRP A 148 17.82 12.45 -6.91
C TRP A 148 17.63 12.25 -8.42
N LEU A 149 16.39 12.09 -8.89
CA LEU A 149 16.02 12.03 -10.30
C LEU A 149 15.57 13.42 -10.79
#